data_AF-A0A925FP99-F1
#
_entry.id   AF-A0A925FP99-F1
#
_cell.length_a   1.000
_cell.length_b   1.000
_cell.length_c   1.000
_cell.angle_alpha   90.00
_cell.angle_beta   90.00
_cell.angle_gamma   90.00
#
_symmetry.space_group_name_H-M   'P 1'
#
loop_
_entity.id
_entity.type
_entity.pdbx_description
1 polymer ?
#
loop_
_entity_poly.entity_id
_entity_poly.type
_entity_poly.pdbx_seq_one_letter_code
_entity_poly.pdbx_strand_id
1 'polypeptide(L)'
;NQEQADAIRELSPYKQVPEVFALEAEGIFFAKDLSKSIIYSVAPPGASQHLSLLAFDIAEFDNPDVRKILAKHFWYQTVTSDLPHFTFLGVAEDELPGSGLKKLISCEREFWVPDI
;
A
#
# COMPACT_ATOMS: atom_id res chain seq x y z
N ASN A 1 -19.50 14.93 -11.89
CA ASN A 1 -19.32 15.84 -13.05
C ASN A 1 -18.15 16.80 -12.75
N GLN A 2 -17.72 17.70 -13.65
CA GLN A 2 -16.56 18.58 -13.40
C GLN A 2 -16.76 19.49 -12.18
N GLU A 3 -17.96 20.06 -12.01
CA GLU A 3 -18.32 20.95 -10.92
C GLU A 3 -18.23 20.27 -9.54
N GLN A 4 -18.71 19.03 -9.43
CA GLN A 4 -18.59 18.21 -8.21
C GLN A 4 -17.14 17.85 -7.89
N ALA A 5 -16.32 17.57 -8.92
CA ALA A 5 -14.90 17.29 -8.72
C ALA A 5 -14.15 18.52 -8.19
N ASP A 6 -14.46 19.70 -8.70
CA ASP A 6 -13.84 20.95 -8.24
C ASP A 6 -14.31 21.32 -6.83
N ALA A 7 -15.59 21.11 -6.50
CA ALA A 7 -16.10 21.29 -5.14
C ALA A 7 -15.39 20.40 -4.12
N ILE A 8 -15.16 19.12 -4.45
CA ILE A 8 -14.44 18.19 -3.56
C ILE A 8 -12.97 18.61 -3.40
N ARG A 9 -12.31 19.10 -4.45
CA ARG A 9 -10.91 19.55 -4.38
C ARG A 9 -10.68 20.70 -3.41
N GLU A 10 -11.66 21.60 -3.27
CA GLU A 10 -11.59 22.74 -2.34
C GLU A 10 -11.84 22.33 -0.88
N LEU A 11 -12.30 21.11 -0.61
CA LEU A 11 -12.46 20.61 0.75
C LEU A 11 -11.10 20.35 1.41
N SER A 12 -11.03 20.52 2.72
CA SER A 12 -9.89 20.03 3.50
C SER A 12 -9.71 18.51 3.30
N PRO A 13 -8.49 17.95 3.35
CA PRO A 13 -8.25 16.52 3.17
C PRO A 13 -9.16 15.59 4.01
N TYR A 14 -9.44 15.95 5.26
CA TYR A 14 -10.34 15.19 6.14
C TYR A 14 -11.80 15.11 5.65
N LYS A 15 -12.24 16.12 4.89
CA LYS A 15 -13.57 16.19 4.30
C LYS A 15 -13.61 15.60 2.89
N GLN A 16 -12.48 15.48 2.20
CA GLN A 16 -12.41 14.82 0.89
C GLN A 16 -12.65 13.32 1.01
N VAL A 17 -12.07 12.66 2.01
CA VAL A 17 -12.16 11.21 2.21
C VAL A 17 -13.61 10.69 2.29
N PRO A 18 -14.50 11.24 3.15
CA PRO A 18 -15.89 10.77 3.19
C PRO A 18 -16.65 11.01 1.88
N GLU A 19 -16.35 12.08 1.14
CA GLU A 19 -17.00 12.30 -0.17
C GLU A 19 -16.51 11.33 -1.23
N VAL A 20 -15.24 10.94 -1.21
CA VAL A 20 -14.74 9.86 -2.08
C VAL A 20 -15.48 8.56 -1.80
N PHE A 21 -15.71 8.21 -0.54
CA PHE A 21 -16.52 7.03 -0.20
C PHE A 21 -17.98 7.14 -0.64
N ALA A 22 -18.58 8.33 -0.58
CA ALA A 22 -19.94 8.54 -1.09
C ALA A 22 -20.01 8.31 -2.61
N LEU A 23 -19.02 8.79 -3.37
CA LEU A 23 -18.92 8.54 -4.81
C LEU A 23 -18.74 7.04 -5.12
N GLU A 24 -17.97 6.32 -4.32
CA GLU A 24 -17.83 4.86 -4.46
C GLU A 24 -19.17 4.14 -4.24
N ALA A 25 -19.98 4.58 -3.27
CA ALA A 25 -21.32 4.03 -3.03
C ALA A 25 -22.28 4.29 -4.20
N GLU A 26 -22.06 5.35 -4.98
CA GLU A 26 -22.79 5.67 -6.22
C GLU A 26 -22.27 4.92 -7.45
N GLY A 27 -21.24 4.08 -7.30
CA GLY A 27 -20.70 3.25 -8.37
C GLY A 27 -19.48 3.86 -9.08
N ILE A 28 -18.86 4.91 -8.54
CA ILE A 28 -17.64 5.50 -9.09
C ILE A 28 -16.43 4.82 -8.45
N PHE A 29 -15.77 3.96 -9.22
CA PHE A 29 -14.60 3.20 -8.79
C PHE A 29 -13.34 3.61 -9.54
N PHE A 30 -12.18 3.26 -8.99
CA PHE A 30 -10.88 3.49 -9.64
C PHE A 30 -10.64 2.52 -10.80
N ALA A 31 -10.93 1.24 -10.59
CA ALA A 31 -10.78 0.24 -11.63
C ALA A 31 -12.01 0.21 -12.57
N LYS A 32 -11.76 0.03 -13.88
CA LYS A 32 -12.83 -0.03 -14.91
C LYS A 32 -13.76 -1.22 -14.75
N ASP A 33 -13.33 -2.25 -14.02
CA ASP A 33 -14.12 -3.44 -13.68
C ASP A 33 -14.84 -3.31 -12.33
N LEU A 34 -14.80 -2.12 -11.71
CA LEU A 34 -15.43 -1.81 -10.42
C LEU A 34 -14.91 -2.66 -9.25
N SER A 35 -13.80 -3.37 -9.43
CA SER A 35 -13.25 -4.29 -8.41
C SER A 35 -12.42 -3.60 -7.33
N LYS A 36 -11.99 -2.36 -7.56
CA LYS A 36 -11.10 -1.61 -6.67
C LYS A 36 -11.67 -0.24 -6.37
N SER A 37 -11.89 0.00 -5.07
CA SER A 37 -12.16 1.33 -4.55
C SER A 37 -11.00 2.28 -4.87
N ILE A 38 -11.26 3.57 -4.84
CA ILE A 38 -10.24 4.61 -4.96
C ILE A 38 -9.24 4.43 -3.81
N ILE A 39 -9.72 4.24 -2.58
CA ILE A 39 -8.86 4.04 -1.41
C ILE A 39 -8.10 2.69 -1.41
N TYR A 40 -8.51 1.71 -2.21
CA TYR A 40 -7.70 0.51 -2.44
C TYR A 40 -6.40 0.82 -3.20
N SER A 41 -6.42 1.83 -4.07
CA SER A 41 -5.30 2.15 -4.96
C SER A 41 -4.48 3.35 -4.49
N VAL A 42 -5.00 4.16 -3.55
CA VAL A 42 -4.33 5.34 -3.00
C VAL A 42 -4.54 5.43 -1.50
N ALA A 43 -3.56 6.00 -0.79
CA ALA A 43 -3.71 6.29 0.63
C ALA A 43 -4.43 7.65 0.83
N PRO A 44 -5.36 7.76 1.80
CA PRO A 44 -5.83 9.05 2.28
C PRO A 44 -4.65 9.97 2.65
N PRO A 45 -4.77 11.29 2.43
CA PRO A 45 -3.72 12.22 2.83
C PRO A 45 -3.36 12.07 4.32
N GLY A 46 -2.07 11.93 4.62
CA GLY A 46 -1.57 11.69 5.98
C GLY A 46 -1.52 10.22 6.41
N ALA A 47 -2.07 9.28 5.62
CA ALA A 47 -2.07 7.84 5.95
C ALA A 47 -0.98 7.03 5.23
N SER A 48 -0.21 7.66 4.32
CA SER A 48 0.85 6.96 3.57
C SER A 48 2.12 6.76 4.40
N GLN A 49 2.65 5.53 4.39
CA GLN A 49 3.93 5.18 5.03
C GLN A 49 5.14 5.86 4.38
N HIS A 50 5.03 6.27 3.12
CA HIS A 50 6.08 7.04 2.43
C HIS A 50 6.34 8.39 3.11
N LEU A 51 5.33 8.97 3.78
CA LEU A 51 5.45 10.26 4.47
C LEU A 51 6.42 10.23 5.65
N SER A 52 6.56 9.07 6.30
CA SER A 52 7.48 8.86 7.43
C SER A 52 8.80 8.21 7.00
N LEU A 53 9.01 8.01 5.69
CA LEU A 53 10.13 7.23 5.13
C LEU A 53 10.21 5.81 5.72
N LEU A 54 9.08 5.26 6.17
CA LEU A 54 8.95 3.86 6.57
C LEU A 54 8.60 2.97 5.38
N ALA A 55 8.39 3.55 4.20
CA ALA A 55 8.24 2.83 2.95
C ALA A 55 8.89 3.57 1.79
N PHE A 56 9.29 2.81 0.76
CA PHE A 56 9.68 3.32 -0.54
C PHE A 56 9.37 2.32 -1.65
N ASP A 57 9.34 2.82 -2.89
CA ASP A 57 9.13 2.02 -4.08
C ASP A 57 10.46 1.75 -4.79
N ILE A 58 10.74 0.48 -5.08
CA ILE A 58 11.94 0.05 -5.81
C ILE A 58 11.59 -0.27 -7.25
N ALA A 59 12.33 0.28 -8.21
CA ALA A 59 12.11 -0.01 -9.63
C ALA A 59 12.51 -1.45 -10.00
N GLU A 60 13.62 -1.95 -9.44
CA GLU A 60 14.16 -3.29 -9.68
C GLU A 60 13.55 -4.37 -8.78
N PHE A 61 12.32 -4.17 -8.29
CA PHE A 61 11.66 -5.05 -7.31
C PHE A 61 11.54 -6.51 -7.77
N ASP A 62 11.56 -6.75 -9.09
CA ASP A 62 11.50 -8.10 -9.68
C ASP A 62 12.84 -8.86 -9.57
N ASN A 63 13.95 -8.17 -9.35
CA ASN A 63 15.26 -8.81 -9.20
C ASN A 63 15.37 -9.50 -7.81
N PRO A 64 15.54 -10.83 -7.74
CA PRO A 64 15.67 -11.55 -6.47
C PRO A 64 16.89 -11.13 -5.66
N ASP A 65 17.98 -10.71 -6.30
CA ASP A 65 19.18 -10.22 -5.60
C ASP A 65 18.92 -8.89 -4.91
N VAL A 66 18.14 -8.00 -5.54
CA VAL A 66 17.70 -6.74 -4.93
C VAL A 66 16.85 -7.01 -3.71
N ARG A 67 15.85 -7.90 -3.81
CA ARG A 67 15.01 -8.30 -2.66
C ARG A 67 15.84 -8.87 -1.52
N LYS A 68 16.83 -9.71 -1.83
CA LYS A 68 17.74 -10.29 -0.83
C LYS A 68 18.60 -9.24 -0.14
N ILE A 69 19.08 -8.22 -0.87
CA ILE A 69 19.81 -7.10 -0.27
C ILE A 69 18.91 -6.30 0.66
N LEU A 70 17.69 -5.98 0.22
CA LEU A 70 16.72 -5.22 1.00
C LEU A 70 16.33 -5.93 2.31
N ALA A 71 16.06 -7.23 2.26
CA ALA A 71 15.74 -8.03 3.43
C ALA A 71 16.89 -8.02 4.47
N LYS A 72 18.15 -8.08 4.03
CA LYS A 72 19.32 -7.93 4.93
C LYS A 72 19.38 -6.58 5.63
N HIS A 73 18.72 -5.56 5.09
CA HIS A 73 18.62 -4.22 5.64
C HIS A 73 17.22 -3.92 6.21
N PHE A 74 16.46 -4.97 6.54
CA PHE A 74 15.15 -4.91 7.21
C PHE A 74 14.01 -4.28 6.38
N TRP A 75 14.17 -4.27 5.06
CA TRP A 75 13.14 -3.83 4.11
C TRP A 75 12.45 -5.05 3.51
N TYR A 76 11.13 -5.11 3.66
CA TYR A 76 10.33 -6.26 3.27
C TYR A 76 9.08 -5.84 2.49
N GLN A 77 8.59 -6.74 1.63
CA GLN A 77 7.31 -6.54 0.97
C GLN A 77 6.18 -6.98 1.90
N THR A 78 5.29 -6.06 2.26
CA THR A 78 4.18 -6.31 3.20
C THR A 78 2.81 -6.25 2.55
N VAL A 79 2.74 -5.87 1.26
CA VAL A 79 1.50 -5.70 0.49
C VAL A 79 1.60 -6.51 -0.80
N THR A 80 0.83 -7.60 -0.90
CA THR A 80 0.92 -8.56 -2.02
C THR A 80 0.47 -7.99 -3.36
N SER A 81 -0.41 -6.98 -3.34
CA SER A 81 -0.92 -6.30 -4.53
C SER A 81 -0.04 -5.13 -4.99
N ASP A 82 0.95 -4.72 -4.20
CA ASP A 82 1.82 -3.57 -4.46
C ASP A 82 3.28 -4.00 -4.50
N LEU A 83 3.67 -4.52 -5.66
CA LEU A 83 4.95 -5.19 -5.86
C LEU A 83 6.20 -4.30 -5.71
N PRO A 84 6.21 -3.00 -6.07
CA PRO A 84 7.39 -2.17 -5.84
C PRO A 84 7.52 -1.68 -4.38
N HIS A 85 6.46 -1.76 -3.56
CA HIS A 85 6.42 -1.18 -2.21
C HIS A 85 7.17 -2.04 -1.18
N PHE A 86 8.18 -1.45 -0.54
CA PHE A 86 8.91 -2.03 0.59
C PHE A 86 8.67 -1.23 1.86
N THR A 87 8.49 -1.94 2.97
CA THR A 87 8.30 -1.37 4.30
C THR A 87 9.52 -1.69 5.17
N PHE A 88 10.02 -0.70 5.91
CA PHE A 88 11.05 -0.91 6.92
C PHE A 88 10.43 -1.48 8.20
N LEU A 89 10.86 -2.68 8.61
CA LEU A 89 10.37 -3.33 9.82
C LEU A 89 11.40 -3.32 10.96
N GLY A 90 12.67 -3.03 10.66
CA GLY A 90 13.73 -2.84 11.66
C GLY A 90 14.17 -4.08 12.43
N VAL A 91 13.64 -5.26 12.10
CA VAL A 91 13.98 -6.55 12.71
C VAL A 91 14.38 -7.57 11.65
N ALA A 92 15.16 -8.57 12.06
CA ALA A 92 15.59 -9.65 11.20
C ALA A 92 14.43 -10.56 10.79
N GLU A 93 14.59 -11.27 9.67
CA GLU A 93 13.53 -12.08 9.06
C GLU A 93 13.00 -13.18 9.99
N ASP A 94 13.87 -13.75 10.83
CA ASP A 94 13.55 -14.78 11.82
C ASP A 94 12.77 -14.23 13.03
N GLU A 95 12.78 -12.91 13.25
CA GLU A 95 12.02 -12.22 14.30
C GLU A 95 10.63 -11.76 13.85
N LEU A 96 10.38 -11.69 12.53
CA LEU A 96 9.11 -11.22 11.97
C LEU A 96 7.88 -12.03 12.44
N PRO A 97 7.95 -13.37 12.58
CA PRO A 97 6.86 -14.14 13.19
C PRO A 97 6.48 -13.68 14.59
N GLY A 98 7.47 -13.31 15.41
CA GLY A 98 7.26 -12.78 16.76
C GLY A 98 6.57 -11.42 16.79
N SER A 99 6.56 -10.70 15.66
CA SER A 99 5.94 -9.39 15.49
C SER A 99 4.51 -9.47 14.93
N GLY A 100 3.93 -10.69 14.83
CA GLY A 100 2.58 -10.90 14.30
C GLY A 100 2.50 -10.92 12.78
N LEU A 101 3.60 -11.23 12.10
CA LEU A 101 3.65 -11.38 10.64
C LEU A 101 3.84 -12.85 10.26
N LYS A 102 3.26 -13.26 9.13
CA LYS A 102 3.52 -14.57 8.53
C LYS A 102 4.12 -14.41 7.14
N LYS A 103 4.98 -15.37 6.82
CA LYS A 103 5.54 -15.52 5.48
C LYS A 103 4.47 -16.03 4.52
N LEU A 104 4.29 -15.33 3.41
CA LEU A 104 3.41 -15.72 2.31
C LEU A 104 4.23 -15.78 1.03
N ILE A 105 4.18 -16.92 0.33
CA ILE A 105 4.77 -17.06 -0.99
C ILE A 105 3.67 -16.87 -2.04
N SER A 106 3.83 -15.89 -2.91
CA SER A 106 2.92 -15.61 -4.03
C SER A 106 3.73 -15.24 -5.27
N CYS A 107 3.41 -15.84 -6.42
CA CYS A 107 4.13 -15.60 -7.68
C CYS A 107 5.66 -15.68 -7.53
N GLU A 108 6.17 -16.71 -6.85
CA GLU A 108 7.60 -16.94 -6.58
C GLU A 108 8.30 -15.85 -5.74
N ARG A 109 7.53 -15.03 -5.04
CA ARG A 109 8.02 -13.96 -4.18
C ARG A 109 7.55 -14.13 -2.75
N GLU A 110 8.37 -13.64 -1.85
CA GLU A 110 8.11 -13.65 -0.42
C GLU A 110 7.49 -12.33 0.04
N PHE A 111 6.42 -12.44 0.81
CA PHE A 111 5.75 -11.33 1.47
C PHE A 111 5.61 -11.62 2.96
N TRP A 112 5.64 -10.55 3.75
CA TRP A 112 5.42 -10.58 5.20
C TRP A 112 4.13 -9.85 5.52
N VAL A 113 3.05 -10.62 5.70
CA VAL A 113 1.69 -10.09 5.88
C VAL A 113 1.22 -10.31 7.31
N PRO A 114 0.25 -9.52 7.82
CA PRO A 114 -0.33 -9.74 9.14
C PRO A 114 -0.82 -11.18 9.33
N ASP A 115 -0.48 -11.78 10.48
CA ASP A 115 -1.01 -13.07 10.89
C ASP A 115 -2.35 -12.91 11.63
N ILE A 116 -3.37 -12.63 10.83
CA ILE A 116 -4.79 -12.57 11.20
C ILE A 116 -5.52 -13.83 10.76
#